data_AF-A0A841YN76-F1
#
_entry.id   AF-A0A841YN76-F1
#
_cell.length_a   1.000
_cell.length_b   1.000
_cell.length_c   1.000
_cell.angle_alpha   90.00
_cell.angle_beta   90.00
_cell.angle_gamma   90.00
#
_symmetry.space_group_name_H-M   'P 1'
#
loop_
_entity.id
_entity.type
_entity.pdbx_description
1 polymer ?
#
loop_
_entity_poly.entity_id
_entity_poly.type
_entity_poly.pdbx_seq_one_letter_code
_entity_poly.pdbx_strand_id
1 'polypeptide(L)'
;MRGIEDMEIMQPALTFLFGEGLTMIHFLVFVVVLDLVTGYMKAFSKKTKFSFKSAKNYQGLMKKLSIFIAVMVAAMIDVISINFTNQQLHVALIFTCAMIIMELLSIVENLEEVGLKVPFLTQLLHRFNKQIEDEQENKIEEDDKFENQ
;
A
#
# COMPACT_ATOMS: atom_id res chain seq x y z
N MET A 1 27.77 3.79 19.29
CA MET A 1 27.09 4.52 20.36
C MET A 1 26.10 5.53 19.81
N ARG A 2 26.47 6.40 18.84
CA ARG A 2 25.52 7.31 18.13
C ARG A 2 24.24 6.65 17.57
N GLY A 3 24.34 5.52 16.88
CA GLY A 3 23.15 4.88 16.28
C GLY A 3 22.12 4.30 17.26
N ILE A 4 22.48 4.13 18.54
CA ILE A 4 21.53 3.70 19.60
C ILE A 4 20.81 4.92 20.18
N GLU A 5 21.52 6.04 20.35
CA GLU A 5 20.96 7.32 20.80
C GLU A 5 19.95 7.89 19.79
N ASP A 6 20.26 7.81 18.49
CA ASP A 6 19.35 8.24 17.41
C ASP A 6 18.06 7.41 17.39
N MET A 7 18.14 6.13 17.74
CA MET A 7 16.98 5.23 17.80
C MET A 7 16.10 5.54 19.01
N GLU A 8 16.68 5.87 20.16
CA GLU A 8 15.92 6.27 21.36
C GLU A 8 15.14 7.57 21.15
N ILE A 9 15.69 8.54 20.40
CA ILE A 9 15.01 9.81 20.10
C ILE A 9 13.84 9.61 19.12
N MET A 10 13.95 8.61 18.23
CA MET A 10 12.93 8.32 17.21
C MET A 10 11.75 7.50 17.76
N GLN A 11 11.98 6.63 18.75
CA GLN A 11 10.94 5.80 19.38
C GLN A 11 9.67 6.55 19.81
N PRO A 12 9.74 7.66 20.58
CA PRO A 12 8.53 8.38 20.99
C PRO A 12 7.79 9.01 19.81
N ALA A 13 8.51 9.47 18.77
CA ALA A 13 7.88 9.97 17.56
C ALA A 13 7.16 8.86 16.78
N LEU A 14 7.75 7.66 16.71
CA LEU A 14 7.11 6.49 16.09
C LEU A 14 5.88 6.05 16.87
N THR A 15 5.95 5.97 18.20
CA THR A 15 4.81 5.63 19.05
C THR A 15 3.70 6.69 18.95
N PHE A 16 4.05 7.97 18.82
CA PHE A 16 3.07 9.03 18.61
C PHE A 16 2.38 8.93 17.23
N LEU A 17 3.14 8.67 16.16
CA LEU A 17 2.62 8.61 14.80
C LEU A 17 1.83 7.33 14.51
N PHE A 18 2.19 6.21 15.13
CA PHE A 18 1.67 4.88 14.80
C PHE A 18 0.95 4.18 15.96
N GLY A 19 0.91 4.78 17.15
CA GLY A 19 0.23 4.23 18.33
C GLY A 19 0.81 2.89 18.79
N GLU A 20 -0.06 2.02 19.33
CA GLU A 20 0.30 0.67 19.78
C GLU A 20 0.59 -0.31 18.63
N GLY A 21 0.41 0.11 17.37
CA GLY A 21 0.50 -0.72 16.17
C GLY A 21 1.90 -0.94 15.61
N LEU A 22 2.98 -0.60 16.33
CA LEU A 22 4.36 -0.65 15.82
C LEU A 22 4.74 -1.99 15.16
N THR A 23 4.29 -3.12 15.71
CA THR A 23 4.54 -4.45 15.13
C THR A 23 3.97 -4.59 13.71
N MET A 24 2.77 -4.06 13.47
CA MET A 24 2.14 -4.09 12.15
C MET A 24 2.85 -3.15 11.17
N ILE A 25 3.36 -2.01 11.66
CA ILE A 25 4.17 -1.09 10.84
C ILE A 25 5.47 -1.74 10.40
N HIS A 26 6.17 -2.47 11.27
CA HIS A 26 7.36 -3.23 10.87
C HIS A 26 7.05 -4.22 9.74
N PHE A 27 5.92 -4.91 9.83
CA PHE A 27 5.48 -5.83 8.77
C PHE A 27 5.13 -5.09 7.48
N LEU A 28 4.40 -3.98 7.56
CA LEU A 28 4.08 -3.13 6.41
C LEU A 28 5.35 -2.65 5.70
N VAL A 29 6.32 -2.11 6.45
CA VAL A 29 7.62 -1.67 5.90
C VAL A 29 8.32 -2.84 5.21
N PHE A 30 8.35 -4.01 5.85
CA PHE A 30 8.95 -5.20 5.27
C PHE A 30 8.30 -5.60 3.93
N VAL A 31 6.97 -5.63 3.87
CA VAL A 31 6.24 -5.96 2.64
C VAL A 31 6.45 -4.89 1.55
N VAL A 32 6.44 -3.60 1.90
CA VAL A 32 6.72 -2.51 0.95
C VAL A 32 8.13 -2.65 0.35
N VAL A 33 9.12 -3.02 1.17
CA VAL A 33 10.49 -3.28 0.73
C VAL A 33 10.56 -4.50 -0.19
N LEU A 34 9.90 -5.60 0.16
CA LEU A 34 9.81 -6.78 -0.71
C LEU A 34 9.17 -6.44 -2.06
N ASP A 35 8.12 -5.61 -2.07
CA ASP A 35 7.48 -5.17 -3.30
C ASP A 35 8.38 -4.28 -4.16
N LEU A 36 9.18 -3.40 -3.54
CA LEU A 36 10.20 -2.65 -4.28
C LEU A 36 11.21 -3.60 -4.93
N VAL A 37 11.70 -4.61 -4.18
CA VAL A 37 12.64 -5.60 -4.70
C VAL A 37 12.03 -6.40 -5.86
N THR A 38 10.80 -6.89 -5.73
CA THR A 38 10.13 -7.67 -6.80
C THR A 38 9.83 -6.80 -8.02
N GLY A 39 9.47 -5.52 -7.82
CA GLY A 39 9.31 -4.53 -8.87
C GLY A 39 10.61 -4.29 -9.66
N TYR A 40 11.76 -4.20 -8.97
CA TYR A 40 13.06 -4.15 -9.64
C TYR A 40 13.38 -5.45 -10.38
N MET A 41 13.10 -6.63 -9.79
CA MET A 41 13.31 -7.92 -10.46
C MET A 41 12.53 -8.04 -11.78
N LYS A 42 11.27 -7.56 -11.79
CA LYS A 42 10.44 -7.46 -13.00
C LYS A 42 11.09 -6.60 -14.09
N ALA A 43 11.75 -5.51 -13.72
CA ALA A 43 12.46 -4.63 -14.66
C ALA A 43 13.70 -5.29 -15.32
N PHE A 44 14.33 -6.27 -14.65
CA PHE A 44 15.46 -7.04 -15.19
C PHE A 44 15.06 -8.30 -15.97
N SER A 45 13.79 -8.73 -15.91
CA SER A 45 13.31 -9.91 -16.65
C SER A 45 13.24 -9.65 -18.15
N LYS A 46 13.76 -10.59 -18.96
CA LYS A 46 13.85 -10.52 -20.44
C LYS A 46 12.52 -10.26 -21.17
N LYS A 47 11.37 -10.43 -20.52
CA LYS A 47 10.04 -10.16 -21.09
C LYS A 47 9.68 -8.67 -21.10
N THR A 48 10.25 -7.88 -20.21
CA THR A 48 9.93 -6.46 -20.08
C THR A 48 10.90 -5.68 -20.95
N LYS A 49 10.44 -5.13 -22.07
CA LYS A 49 11.20 -4.14 -22.85
C LYS A 49 11.67 -3.07 -21.88
N PHE A 50 12.98 -2.92 -21.74
CA PHE A 50 13.66 -1.93 -20.91
C PHE A 50 13.11 -0.53 -21.23
N SER A 51 12.07 -0.12 -20.52
CA SER A 51 11.52 1.21 -20.60
C SER A 51 11.53 1.73 -19.18
N PHE A 52 12.71 2.24 -18.78
CA PHE A 52 12.86 3.17 -17.66
C PHE A 52 12.10 4.46 -18.00
N LYS A 53 10.78 4.38 -18.14
CA LYS A 53 9.93 5.57 -18.07
C LYS A 53 9.93 5.97 -16.60
N SER A 54 10.90 6.80 -16.23
CA SER A 54 11.08 7.35 -14.88
C SER A 54 9.77 7.83 -14.25
N ALA A 55 8.85 8.34 -15.06
CA ALA A 55 7.50 8.74 -14.63
C ALA A 55 6.67 7.59 -14.02
N LYS A 56 6.67 6.39 -14.62
CA LYS A 56 5.95 5.23 -14.07
C LYS A 56 6.59 4.73 -12.76
N ASN A 57 7.92 4.72 -12.69
CA ASN A 57 8.64 4.28 -11.50
C ASN A 57 8.42 5.26 -10.33
N TYR A 58 8.42 6.56 -10.62
CA TYR A 58 8.12 7.61 -9.64
C TYR A 58 6.67 7.54 -9.13
N GLN A 59 5.70 7.27 -10.01
CA GLN A 59 4.30 7.10 -9.61
C GLN A 59 4.12 5.92 -8.65
N GLY A 60 4.81 4.79 -8.91
CA GLY A 60 4.80 3.64 -8.00
C GLY A 60 5.40 3.97 -6.62
N LEU A 61 6.49 4.74 -6.58
CA LEU A 61 7.09 5.18 -5.33
C LEU A 61 6.17 6.15 -4.56
N MET A 62 5.51 7.07 -5.27
CA MET A 62 4.55 7.99 -4.65
C MET A 62 3.34 7.26 -4.06
N LYS A 63 2.84 6.21 -4.72
CA LYS A 63 1.78 5.36 -4.16
C LYS A 63 2.20 4.75 -2.83
N LYS A 64 3.44 4.24 -2.73
CA LYS A 64 3.99 3.67 -1.49
C LYS A 64 4.10 4.70 -0.37
N LEU A 65 4.51 5.93 -0.67
CA LEU A 65 4.54 7.00 0.33
C LEU A 65 3.12 7.33 0.84
N SER A 66 2.13 7.37 -0.05
CA SER A 66 0.73 7.62 0.30
C SER A 66 0.16 6.55 1.24
N ILE A 67 0.63 5.30 1.16
CA ILE A 67 0.23 4.23 2.09
C ILE A 67 0.60 4.59 3.53
N PHE A 68 1.83 5.06 3.76
CA PHE A 68 2.27 5.47 5.09
C PHE A 68 1.47 6.67 5.61
N ILE A 69 1.14 7.62 4.73
CA ILE A 69 0.29 8.76 5.08
C ILE A 69 -1.10 8.29 5.52
N ALA A 70 -1.71 7.38 4.76
CA ALA A 70 -3.03 6.85 5.10
C ALA A 70 -3.03 6.10 6.46
N VAL A 71 -1.99 5.33 6.75
CA VAL A 71 -1.83 4.65 8.04
C VAL A 71 -1.63 5.63 9.19
N MET A 72 -0.83 6.68 9.00
CA MET A 72 -0.67 7.74 10.00
C MET A 72 -2.01 8.43 10.31
N VAL A 73 -2.80 8.75 9.29
CA VAL A 73 -4.14 9.34 9.48
C VAL A 73 -5.06 8.39 10.27
N ALA A 74 -5.05 7.09 9.95
CA ALA A 74 -5.82 6.10 10.69
C ALA A 74 -5.37 5.97 12.16
N ALA A 75 -4.07 6.06 12.44
CA ALA A 75 -3.53 6.10 13.80
C ALA A 75 -3.97 7.35 14.58
N MET A 76 -4.02 8.51 13.92
CA MET A 76 -4.55 9.73 14.53
C MET A 76 -6.03 9.60 14.89
N ILE A 77 -6.83 8.93 14.06
CA ILE A 77 -8.26 8.67 14.35
C ILE A 77 -8.40 7.81 15.62
N ASP A 78 -7.56 6.78 15.80
CA ASP A 78 -7.59 5.96 17.01
C ASP A 78 -7.25 6.76 18.27
N VAL A 79 -6.23 7.63 18.21
CA VAL A 79 -5.89 8.54 19.31
C VAL A 79 -7.05 9.47 19.63
N ILE A 80 -7.69 10.06 18.62
CA ILE A 80 -8.86 10.93 18.80
C ILE A 80 -10.02 10.13 19.42
N SER A 81 -10.27 8.91 18.95
CA SER A 81 -11.37 8.09 19.46
C SER A 81 -11.24 7.79 20.96
N ILE A 82 -10.04 7.49 21.42
CA ILE A 82 -9.78 7.24 22.85
C ILE A 82 -10.09 8.51 23.66
N ASN A 83 -9.65 9.69 23.17
CA ASN A 83 -9.84 10.96 23.88
C ASN A 83 -11.29 11.44 23.91
N PHE A 84 -12.08 11.18 22.86
CA PHE A 84 -13.45 11.70 22.75
C PHE A 84 -14.52 10.71 23.18
N THR A 85 -14.31 9.42 22.94
CA THR A 85 -15.35 8.39 23.13
C THR A 85 -15.03 7.43 24.27
N ASN A 86 -13.80 7.49 24.82
CA ASN A 86 -13.24 6.48 25.75
C ASN A 86 -13.28 5.04 25.19
N GLN A 87 -13.43 4.88 23.87
CA GLN A 87 -13.39 3.60 23.17
C GLN A 87 -12.31 3.61 22.08
N GLN A 88 -11.64 2.48 21.93
CA GLN A 88 -10.62 2.25 20.91
C GLN A 88 -11.29 1.64 19.66
N LEU A 89 -11.27 2.36 18.54
CA LEU A 89 -11.90 1.92 17.28
C LEU A 89 -11.00 1.01 16.43
N HIS A 90 -9.71 0.91 16.76
CA HIS A 90 -8.71 0.09 16.06
C HIS A 90 -8.68 0.34 14.53
N VAL A 91 -8.98 1.57 14.09
CA VAL A 91 -9.00 1.99 12.69
C VAL A 91 -7.61 1.83 12.06
N ALA A 92 -6.55 2.16 12.79
CA ALA A 92 -5.17 2.01 12.34
C ALA A 92 -4.83 0.56 12.01
N LEU A 93 -5.32 -0.38 12.81
CA LEU A 93 -5.11 -1.81 12.59
C LEU A 93 -5.78 -2.27 11.29
N ILE A 94 -7.05 -1.91 11.10
CA ILE A 94 -7.82 -2.29 9.91
C ILE A 94 -7.17 -1.71 8.65
N PHE A 95 -6.83 -0.41 8.67
CA PHE A 95 -6.17 0.24 7.54
C PHE A 95 -4.80 -0.37 7.25
N THR A 96 -3.97 -0.61 8.27
CA THR A 96 -2.65 -1.20 8.09
C THR A 96 -2.75 -2.60 7.47
N CYS A 97 -3.69 -3.43 7.93
CA CYS A 97 -3.96 -4.73 7.33
C CYS A 97 -4.39 -4.63 5.86
N ALA A 98 -5.29 -3.69 5.53
CA ALA A 98 -5.71 -3.46 4.15
C ALA A 98 -4.55 -3.03 3.25
N MET A 99 -3.69 -2.13 3.73
CA MET A 99 -2.50 -1.67 3.01
C MET A 99 -1.48 -2.78 2.78
N ILE A 100 -1.27 -3.65 3.78
CA ILE A 100 -0.43 -4.85 3.64
C ILE A 100 -0.96 -5.75 2.52
N ILE A 101 -2.27 -6.01 2.50
CA ILE A 101 -2.89 -6.83 1.45
C ILE A 101 -2.67 -6.20 0.06
N MET A 102 -2.79 -4.88 -0.05
CA MET A 102 -2.52 -4.18 -1.31
C MET A 102 -1.07 -4.35 -1.79
N GLU A 103 -0.09 -4.27 -0.89
CA GLU A 103 1.32 -4.48 -1.28
C GLU A 103 1.61 -5.96 -1.59
N LEU A 104 0.97 -6.91 -0.91
CA LEU A 104 1.07 -8.33 -1.25
C LEU A 104 0.51 -8.62 -2.66
N LEU A 105 -0.60 -7.97 -3.04
CA LEU A 105 -1.16 -8.07 -4.40
C LEU A 105 -0.19 -7.53 -5.45
N SER A 106 0.46 -6.39 -5.18
CA SER A 106 1.52 -5.83 -6.04
C SER A 106 2.70 -6.79 -6.20
N ILE A 107 3.11 -7.48 -5.12
CA ILE A 107 4.16 -8.50 -5.18
C ILE A 107 3.75 -9.64 -6.10
N VAL A 108 2.51 -10.14 -5.97
CA VAL A 108 1.99 -11.23 -6.81
C VAL A 108 2.02 -10.82 -8.28
N GLU A 109 1.59 -9.60 -8.61
CA GLU A 109 1.65 -9.06 -9.97
C GLU A 109 3.09 -9.02 -10.51
N ASN A 110 4.04 -8.52 -9.71
CA ASN A 110 5.44 -8.46 -10.10
C ASN A 110 6.05 -9.86 -10.31
N LEU A 111 5.71 -10.83 -9.47
CA LEU A 111 6.18 -12.22 -9.57
C LEU A 111 5.60 -12.94 -10.80
N GLU A 112 4.32 -12.72 -11.11
CA GLU A 112 3.66 -13.30 -12.28
C GLU A 112 4.36 -12.90 -13.58
N GLU A 113 4.75 -11.62 -13.71
CA GLU A 113 5.45 -11.11 -14.88
C GLU A 113 6.87 -11.70 -15.03
N VAL A 114 7.53 -11.98 -13.92
CA VAL A 114 8.82 -12.70 -13.89
C VAL A 114 8.64 -14.18 -14.26
N GLY A 115 7.41 -14.70 -14.26
CA GLY A 115 7.06 -16.07 -14.66
C GLY A 115 6.72 -17.00 -13.50
N LEU A 116 6.69 -16.48 -12.27
CA LEU A 116 6.32 -17.21 -11.06
C LEU A 116 4.79 -17.10 -10.86
N LYS A 117 4.05 -17.98 -11.56
CA LYS A 117 2.58 -18.01 -11.50
C LYS A 117 2.11 -18.73 -10.24
N VAL A 118 1.40 -18.01 -9.37
CA VAL A 118 0.66 -18.60 -8.25
C VAL A 118 -0.83 -18.61 -8.64
N PRO A 119 -1.36 -19.74 -9.17
CA PRO A 119 -2.59 -19.74 -9.97
C PRO A 119 -3.82 -19.20 -9.23
N PHE A 120 -3.97 -19.46 -7.93
CA PHE A 120 -5.09 -18.93 -7.15
C PHE A 120 -5.00 -17.41 -6.94
N LEU A 121 -3.82 -16.91 -6.55
CA LEU A 121 -3.63 -15.49 -6.26
C LEU A 121 -3.67 -14.63 -7.53
N THR A 122 -3.06 -15.10 -8.62
CA THR A 122 -3.14 -14.47 -9.94
C THR A 122 -4.58 -14.35 -10.43
N GLN A 123 -5.38 -15.41 -10.32
CA GLN A 123 -6.79 -15.37 -10.75
C GLN A 123 -7.62 -14.41 -9.91
N LEU A 124 -7.37 -14.39 -8.60
CA LEU A 124 -8.07 -13.49 -7.69
C LEU A 124 -7.71 -12.03 -7.99
N LEU A 125 -6.42 -11.73 -8.17
CA LEU A 125 -5.93 -10.41 -8.58
C LEU A 125 -6.61 -9.94 -9.88
N HIS A 126 -6.64 -10.80 -10.90
CA HIS A 126 -7.24 -10.45 -12.19
C HIS A 126 -8.74 -10.15 -12.08
N ARG A 127 -9.46 -10.90 -11.22
CA ARG A 127 -10.89 -10.62 -10.94
C ARG A 127 -11.09 -9.28 -10.24
N PHE A 128 -10.25 -8.95 -9.27
CA PHE A 128 -10.31 -7.65 -8.58
C PHE A 128 -10.02 -6.49 -9.52
N ASN A 129 -8.96 -6.59 -10.33
CA ASN A 129 -8.64 -5.53 -11.29
C ASN A 129 -9.77 -5.34 -12.30
N LYS A 130 -10.37 -6.43 -12.80
CA LYS A 130 -11.51 -6.34 -13.70
C LYS A 130 -12.72 -5.65 -13.06
N GLN A 131 -13.04 -5.97 -11.80
CA GLN A 131 -14.14 -5.30 -11.10
C GLN A 131 -13.90 -3.80 -10.94
N ILE A 132 -12.65 -3.39 -10.66
CA ILE A 132 -12.29 -1.98 -10.53
C ILE A 132 -12.39 -1.26 -11.89
N GLU A 133 -11.97 -1.90 -12.98
CA GLU A 133 -12.11 -1.36 -14.33
C GLU A 133 -13.59 -1.20 -14.72
N ASP A 134 -14.41 -2.25 -14.51
CA ASP A 134 -15.84 -2.23 -14.79
C ASP A 134 -16.56 -1.15 -13.96
N GLU A 135 -16.19 -0.91 -12.69
CA GLU A 135 -16.73 0.16 -11.86
C GLU A 135 -16.35 1.57 -12.34
N GLN A 136 -15.13 1.74 -12.88
CA GLN A 136 -14.68 3.03 -13.42
C GLN A 136 -15.37 3.37 -14.73
N GLU A 137 -15.56 2.39 -15.62
CA GLU A 137 -16.26 2.57 -16.89
C GLU A 137 -17.72 2.98 -16.66
N ASN A 138 -18.41 2.33 -15.72
CA ASN A 138 -19.79 2.69 -15.37
C ASN A 138 -19.92 4.11 -14.80
N LYS A 139 -18.96 4.60 -14.02
CA LYS A 139 -18.98 5.98 -13.50
C LYS A 139 -18.77 7.03 -14.59
N ILE A 140 -17.89 6.75 -15.55
CA ILE A 140 -17.64 7.64 -16.69
C ILE A 140 -18.90 7.72 -17.57
N GLU A 141 -19.57 6.59 -17.81
CA GLU A 141 -20.85 6.57 -18.54
C GLU A 141 -22.00 7.28 -17.81
N GLU A 142 -22.01 7.26 -16.47
CA GLU A 142 -22.97 8.03 -15.68
C GLU A 142 -22.68 9.53 -15.79
N ASP A 143 -21.44 9.97 -15.57
CA ASP A 143 -21.04 11.38 -15.67
C ASP A 143 -21.27 11.96 -17.07
N ASP A 144 -20.95 11.21 -18.14
CA ASP A 144 -21.23 11.63 -19.54
C ASP A 144 -22.74 11.77 -19.83
N LYS A 145 -23.60 11.02 -19.13
CA LYS A 145 -25.06 11.16 -19.26
C LYS A 145 -25.61 12.36 -18.48
N PHE A 146 -24.93 12.80 -17.42
CA PHE A 146 -25.29 14.00 -16.67
C PHE A 146 -24.78 15.29 -17.32
N GLU A 147 -23.65 15.26 -18.04
CA GLU A 147 -23.10 16.44 -18.72
C GLU A 147 -23.81 16.76 -20.05
N ASN A 148 -24.53 15.79 -20.64
CA ASN A 148 -25.27 15.93 -21.90
C ASN A 148 -26.80 16.12 -21.73
N GLN A 149 -27.27 16.45 -20.52
CA GLN A 149 -28.65 16.87 -20.21
C GLN A 149 -28.70 18.34 -19.82
#